data_AF-A0AAP9J8U8-F1
#
_entry.id   AF-A0AAP9J8U8-F1
#
_cell.length_a   1.000
_cell.length_b   1.000
_cell.length_c   1.000
_cell.angle_alpha   90.00
_cell.angle_beta   90.00
_cell.angle_gamma   90.00
#
_symmetry.space_group_name_H-M   'P 1'
#
loop_
_entity.id
_entity.type
_entity.pdbx_description
1 polymer ?
#
loop_
_entity_poly.entity_id
_entity_poly.type
_entity_poly.pdbx_seq_one_letter_code
_entity_poly.pdbx_strand_id
1 'polypeptide(L)'
;MAIRYEEGVTGRGPLDNRISRIIARALRDARDDGFQRSEIASAMSKYLGRTISSAMLDKWASEGSGEHRIPLDAFIALVHATKAKELLGFVPGEFGLTVIEDEYAEMIEDQLLEDHIKEMEALRAARAVRKRARR
;
A
#
# COMPACT_ATOMS: atom_id res chain seq x y z
N MET A 1 -5.67 -2.20 -11.48
CA MET A 1 -5.66 -3.42 -10.62
C MET A 1 -5.27 -2.96 -9.21
N ALA A 2 -5.72 -3.61 -8.15
CA ALA A 2 -5.31 -3.17 -6.80
C ALA A 2 -3.81 -3.36 -6.58
N ILE A 3 -3.11 -2.28 -6.21
CA ILE A 3 -1.67 -2.30 -5.92
C ILE A 3 -1.46 -2.87 -4.51
N ARG A 4 -1.08 -4.15 -4.42
CA ARG A 4 -0.69 -4.81 -3.17
C ARG A 4 0.05 -6.12 -3.45
N TYR A 5 0.82 -6.57 -2.47
CA TYR A 5 1.29 -7.95 -2.44
C TYR A 5 0.13 -8.92 -2.15
N GLU A 6 0.24 -10.16 -2.65
CA GLU A 6 -0.68 -11.24 -2.31
C GLU A 6 -0.64 -11.56 -0.80
N GLU A 7 -1.77 -12.01 -0.24
CA GLU A 7 -1.90 -12.32 1.20
C GLU A 7 -0.88 -13.37 1.69
N GLY A 8 -0.42 -14.25 0.80
CA GLY A 8 0.63 -15.23 1.10
C GLY A 8 2.00 -14.61 1.40
N VAL A 9 2.25 -13.37 0.97
CA VAL A 9 3.53 -12.66 1.15
C VAL A 9 3.62 -11.96 2.50
N THR A 10 2.53 -11.29 2.93
CA THR A 10 2.47 -10.62 4.23
C THR A 10 2.45 -11.63 5.38
N GLY A 11 1.71 -12.73 5.22
CA GLY A 11 1.58 -13.78 6.25
C GLY A 11 0.93 -13.30 7.55
N ARG A 12 0.91 -14.17 8.57
CA ARG A 12 0.35 -13.86 9.91
C ARG A 12 1.44 -13.48 10.92
N GLY A 13 1.03 -12.93 12.06
CA GLY A 13 1.90 -12.62 13.19
C GLY A 13 2.01 -11.13 13.50
N PRO A 14 2.96 -10.74 14.37
CA PRO A 14 3.19 -9.35 14.75
C PRO A 14 3.38 -8.40 13.55
N LEU A 15 2.96 -7.15 13.71
CA LEU A 15 3.00 -6.13 12.65
C LEU A 15 4.42 -5.90 12.11
N ASP A 16 5.40 -5.81 13.00
CA ASP A 16 6.82 -5.67 12.65
C ASP A 16 7.32 -6.84 11.80
N ASN A 17 6.99 -8.09 12.16
CA ASN A 17 7.38 -9.24 11.35
C ASN A 17 6.75 -9.20 9.94
N ARG A 18 5.48 -8.78 9.83
CA ARG A 18 4.82 -8.59 8.53
C ARG A 18 5.54 -7.52 7.70
N ILE A 19 5.93 -6.41 8.32
CA ILE A 19 6.70 -5.33 7.68
C ILE A 19 8.07 -5.85 7.20
N SER A 20 8.81 -6.58 8.03
CA SER A 20 10.09 -7.16 7.64
C SER A 20 9.95 -8.10 6.44
N ARG A 21 8.89 -8.90 6.38
CA ARG A 21 8.63 -9.81 5.25
C ARG A 21 8.35 -9.09 3.95
N ILE A 22 7.52 -8.03 3.95
CA ILE A 22 7.24 -7.27 2.72
C ILE A 22 8.48 -6.51 2.25
N ILE A 23 9.32 -6.01 3.16
CA ILE A 23 10.63 -5.40 2.81
C ILE A 23 11.54 -6.46 2.20
N ALA A 24 11.66 -7.62 2.83
CA ALA A 24 12.44 -8.73 2.31
C ALA A 24 11.95 -9.18 0.94
N ARG A 25 10.63 -9.15 0.70
CA ARG A 25 10.04 -9.44 -0.60
C ARG A 25 10.44 -8.39 -1.64
N ALA A 26 10.23 -7.10 -1.36
CA ALA A 26 10.60 -6.03 -2.27
C ALA A 26 12.10 -6.03 -2.63
N LEU A 27 12.97 -6.36 -1.67
CA LEU A 27 14.42 -6.49 -1.92
C LEU A 27 14.79 -7.74 -2.73
N ARG A 28 13.96 -8.79 -2.71
CA ARG A 28 14.11 -9.97 -3.57
C ARG A 28 13.63 -9.66 -4.98
N ASP A 29 12.43 -9.09 -5.12
CA ASP A 29 11.88 -8.71 -6.42
C ASP A 29 12.83 -7.75 -7.15
N ALA A 30 13.31 -6.70 -6.48
CA ALA A 30 14.28 -5.77 -7.07
C ALA A 30 15.59 -6.46 -7.49
N ARG A 31 16.05 -7.47 -6.73
CA ARG A 31 17.24 -8.23 -7.11
C ARG A 31 16.99 -9.07 -8.35
N ASP A 32 15.81 -9.68 -8.44
CA ASP A 32 15.42 -10.50 -9.58
C ASP A 32 15.25 -9.62 -10.85
N ASP A 33 14.94 -8.33 -10.67
CA ASP A 33 14.97 -7.28 -11.72
C ASP A 33 16.37 -6.69 -11.99
N GLY A 34 17.42 -7.22 -11.35
CA GLY A 34 18.81 -6.86 -11.61
C GLY A 34 19.41 -5.78 -10.69
N PHE A 35 18.66 -5.25 -9.72
CA PHE A 35 19.17 -4.26 -8.78
C PHE A 35 19.99 -4.91 -7.66
N GLN A 36 21.18 -4.38 -7.42
CA GLN A 36 22.00 -4.74 -6.28
C GLN A 36 21.56 -3.98 -5.02
N ARG A 37 21.78 -4.60 -3.86
CA ARG A 37 21.43 -3.99 -2.57
C ARG A 37 22.20 -2.70 -2.28
N SER A 38 23.42 -2.59 -2.79
CA SER A 38 24.26 -1.39 -2.73
C SER A 38 23.65 -0.25 -3.56
N GLU A 39 23.12 -0.56 -4.74
CA GLU A 39 22.45 0.40 -5.62
C GLU A 39 21.16 0.93 -4.99
N ILE A 40 20.36 0.04 -4.40
CA ILE A 40 19.15 0.43 -3.66
C ILE A 40 19.51 1.36 -2.50
N ALA A 41 20.50 0.98 -1.68
CA ALA A 41 20.95 1.80 -0.56
C ALA A 41 21.47 3.18 -1.01
N SER A 42 22.20 3.22 -2.13
CA SER A 42 22.68 4.47 -2.74
C SER A 42 21.52 5.35 -3.22
N ALA A 43 20.54 4.77 -3.93
CA ALA A 43 19.34 5.48 -4.40
C ALA A 43 18.51 6.02 -3.23
N MET A 44 18.32 5.23 -2.17
CA MET A 44 17.66 5.68 -0.94
C MET A 44 18.44 6.81 -0.27
N SER A 45 19.76 6.71 -0.21
CA SER A 45 20.61 7.75 0.39
C SER A 45 20.47 9.08 -0.35
N LYS A 46 20.48 9.01 -1.69
CA LYS A 46 20.25 10.16 -2.57
C LYS A 46 18.86 10.77 -2.36
N TYR A 47 17.83 9.93 -2.24
CA TYR A 47 16.45 10.37 -2.02
C TYR A 47 16.28 11.08 -0.67
N LEU A 48 16.90 10.56 0.39
CA LEU A 48 16.74 11.06 1.75
C LEU A 48 17.73 12.16 2.14
N GLY A 49 18.81 12.35 1.38
CA GLY A 49 19.89 13.26 1.76
C GLY A 49 20.72 12.79 2.97
N ARG A 50 20.65 11.50 3.33
CA ARG A 50 21.41 10.88 4.43
C ARG A 50 21.88 9.47 4.07
N THR A 51 22.97 9.01 4.67
CA THR A 51 23.53 7.69 4.35
C THR A 51 22.62 6.55 4.83
N ILE A 52 22.25 5.68 3.90
CA ILE A 52 21.66 4.37 4.10
C ILE A 52 22.68 3.32 3.66
N SER A 53 22.96 2.32 4.50
CA SER A 53 23.85 1.22 4.15
C SER A 53 23.07 -0.04 3.78
N SER A 54 23.66 -0.94 2.99
CA SER A 54 23.05 -2.24 2.68
C SER A 54 22.75 -3.07 3.95
N ALA A 55 23.60 -2.94 4.98
CA ALA A 55 23.37 -3.59 6.27
C ALA A 55 22.10 -3.07 6.98
N MET A 56 21.71 -1.81 6.79
CA MET A 56 20.42 -1.32 7.29
C MET A 56 19.25 -2.00 6.59
N LEU A 57 19.35 -2.21 5.27
CA LEU A 57 18.34 -2.93 4.49
C LEU A 57 18.18 -4.37 4.97
N ASP A 58 19.29 -5.06 5.22
CA ASP A 58 19.26 -6.44 5.73
C ASP A 58 18.65 -6.53 7.14
N LYS A 59 18.92 -5.53 8.00
CA LYS A 59 18.31 -5.42 9.33
C LYS A 59 16.80 -5.23 9.23
N TRP A 60 16.34 -4.31 8.38
CA TRP A 60 14.91 -4.05 8.19
C TRP A 60 14.15 -5.22 7.55
N ALA A 61 14.83 -6.04 6.75
CA ALA A 61 14.26 -7.24 6.14
C ALA A 61 14.21 -8.46 7.09
N SER A 62 14.88 -8.39 8.24
CA SER A 62 15.00 -9.50 9.18
C SER A 62 13.90 -9.47 10.24
N GLU A 63 13.10 -10.54 10.33
CA GLU A 63 12.09 -10.71 11.39
C GLU A 63 12.73 -10.86 12.79
N GLY A 64 13.99 -11.32 12.86
CA GLY A 64 14.70 -11.46 14.13
C GLY A 64 15.25 -10.15 14.70
N SER A 65 15.14 -9.04 13.97
CA SER A 65 15.70 -7.74 14.34
C SER A 65 14.63 -6.78 14.87
N GLY A 66 13.93 -7.18 15.93
CA GLY A 66 12.82 -6.40 16.51
C GLY A 66 13.20 -4.97 16.94
N GLU A 67 14.49 -4.70 17.16
CA GLU A 67 15.04 -3.38 17.51
C GLU A 67 15.26 -2.47 16.28
N HIS A 68 15.41 -3.03 15.08
CA HIS A 68 15.71 -2.27 13.87
C HIS A 68 14.49 -2.18 12.96
N ARG A 69 13.54 -1.34 13.37
CA ARG A 69 12.36 -1.00 12.56
C ARG A 69 12.74 0.02 11.50
N ILE A 70 12.18 -0.13 10.30
CA ILE A 70 12.33 0.87 9.24
C ILE A 70 11.54 2.14 9.62
N PRO A 71 12.16 3.32 9.61
CA PRO A 71 11.43 4.58 9.69
C PRO A 71 10.57 4.82 8.45
N LEU A 72 9.46 5.56 8.56
CA LEU A 72 8.52 5.75 7.46
C LEU A 72 9.14 6.44 6.24
N ASP A 73 10.02 7.43 6.45
CA ASP A 73 10.76 8.09 5.38
C ASP A 73 11.64 7.10 4.60
N ALA A 74 12.34 6.21 5.31
CA ALA A 74 13.13 5.14 4.69
C ALA A 74 12.26 4.10 3.97
N PHE A 75 11.06 3.81 4.48
CA PHE A 75 10.11 2.96 3.77
C PHE A 75 9.68 3.58 2.44
N ILE A 76 9.34 4.87 2.42
CA ILE A 76 9.01 5.60 1.18
C ILE A 76 10.20 5.60 0.21
N ALA A 77 11.41 5.85 0.71
CA ALA A 77 12.63 5.81 -0.10
C ALA A 77 12.89 4.42 -0.69
N LEU A 78 12.59 3.35 0.07
CA LEU A 78 12.70 1.98 -0.41
C LEU A 78 11.76 1.75 -1.59
N VAL A 79 10.46 2.10 -1.46
CA VAL A 79 9.49 2.01 -2.55
C VAL A 79 9.97 2.76 -3.79
N HIS A 80 10.49 3.97 -3.61
CA HIS A 80 11.00 4.78 -4.71
C HIS A 80 12.22 4.13 -5.40
N ALA A 81 13.14 3.55 -4.61
CA ALA A 81 14.38 2.94 -5.09
C ALA A 81 14.15 1.57 -5.76
N THR A 82 13.23 0.75 -5.25
CA THR A 82 12.93 -0.59 -5.78
C THR A 82 11.83 -0.60 -6.83
N LYS A 83 11.04 0.48 -6.94
CA LYS A 83 9.82 0.54 -7.74
C LYS A 83 8.72 -0.44 -7.32
N ALA A 84 8.87 -1.11 -6.18
CA ALA A 84 7.89 -2.04 -5.62
C ALA A 84 6.67 -1.29 -5.07
N LYS A 85 5.76 -0.85 -5.95
CA LYS A 85 4.55 -0.09 -5.60
C LYS A 85 3.62 -0.89 -4.70
N GLU A 86 3.68 -2.21 -4.77
CA GLU A 86 2.92 -3.19 -3.99
C GLU A 86 3.08 -2.99 -2.47
N LEU A 87 4.22 -2.42 -2.04
CA LEU A 87 4.46 -2.01 -0.66
C LEU A 87 3.47 -0.94 -0.17
N LEU A 88 2.99 -0.06 -1.05
CA LEU A 88 2.05 1.00 -0.70
C LEU A 88 0.69 0.45 -0.28
N GLY A 89 0.31 -0.72 -0.79
CA GLY A 89 -0.93 -1.40 -0.44
C GLY A 89 -0.98 -1.94 0.99
N PHE A 90 0.17 -2.04 1.67
CA PHE A 90 0.24 -2.65 2.99
C PHE A 90 -0.55 -1.86 4.05
N VAL A 91 -0.28 -0.56 4.21
CA VAL A 91 -0.92 0.25 5.25
C VAL A 91 -2.43 0.38 5.00
N PRO A 92 -2.93 0.71 3.80
CA PRO A 92 -4.37 0.74 3.52
C PRO A 92 -5.06 -0.62 3.75
N GLY A 93 -4.37 -1.73 3.45
CA GLY A 93 -4.90 -3.07 3.67
C GLY A 93 -5.26 -3.36 5.13
N GLU A 94 -4.55 -2.77 6.10
CA GLU A 94 -4.86 -2.88 7.53
C GLU A 94 -6.21 -2.24 7.91
N PHE A 95 -6.74 -1.37 7.04
CA PHE A 95 -8.00 -0.65 7.25
C PHE A 95 -9.10 -1.09 6.26
N GLY A 96 -8.88 -2.18 5.51
CA GLY A 96 -9.81 -2.61 4.45
C GLY A 96 -9.86 -1.66 3.26
N LEU A 97 -8.83 -0.81 3.10
CA LEU A 97 -8.67 0.11 1.98
C LEU A 97 -7.73 -0.51 0.94
N THR A 98 -7.77 0.03 -0.28
CA THR A 98 -6.89 -0.41 -1.36
C THR A 98 -6.28 0.77 -2.10
N VAL A 99 -5.07 0.57 -2.64
CA VAL A 99 -4.38 1.56 -3.46
C VAL A 99 -4.70 1.27 -4.92
N ILE A 100 -5.11 2.32 -5.64
CA ILE A 100 -5.34 2.32 -7.07
C ILE A 100 -4.49 3.42 -7.68
N GLU A 101 -4.01 3.22 -8.91
CA GLU A 101 -3.32 4.26 -9.67
C GLU A 101 -4.22 5.49 -9.89
N ASP A 102 -3.61 6.65 -9.81
CA ASP A 102 -4.27 7.96 -9.93
C ASP A 102 -5.00 8.13 -11.27
N GLU A 103 -4.54 7.46 -12.34
CA GLU A 103 -5.20 7.48 -13.66
C GLU A 103 -6.65 6.97 -13.65
N TYR A 104 -7.03 6.18 -12.63
CA TYR A 104 -8.39 5.68 -12.48
C TYR A 104 -9.23 6.50 -11.48
N ALA A 105 -8.67 7.53 -10.84
CA ALA A 105 -9.33 8.27 -9.76
C ALA A 105 -10.64 8.91 -10.24
N GLU A 106 -10.61 9.65 -11.35
CA GLU A 106 -11.79 10.32 -11.90
C GLU A 106 -12.91 9.32 -12.24
N MET A 107 -12.56 8.20 -12.88
CA MET A 107 -13.53 7.15 -13.23
C MET A 107 -14.18 6.52 -11.99
N ILE A 108 -13.42 6.32 -10.90
CA ILE A 108 -13.94 5.79 -9.65
C ILE A 108 -14.87 6.80 -8.99
N GLU A 109 -14.48 8.07 -8.97
CA GLU A 109 -15.29 9.16 -8.42
C GLU A 109 -16.64 9.29 -9.15
N ASP A 110 -16.62 9.26 -10.49
CA ASP A 110 -17.84 9.30 -11.30
C ASP A 110 -18.77 8.13 -10.97
N GLN A 111 -18.23 6.90 -10.87
CA GLN A 111 -19.05 5.73 -10.53
C GLN A 111 -19.65 5.83 -9.12
N LEU A 112 -18.88 6.33 -8.14
CA LEU A 112 -19.37 6.54 -6.78
C LEU A 112 -20.48 7.58 -6.73
N LEU A 113 -20.38 8.66 -7.53
CA LEU A 113 -21.42 9.67 -7.66
C LEU A 113 -22.70 9.08 -8.27
N GLU A 114 -22.58 8.29 -9.34
CA GLU A 114 -23.73 7.62 -9.96
C GLU A 114 -24.46 6.70 -8.98
N ASP A 115 -23.71 5.91 -8.22
CA ASP A 115 -24.27 4.98 -7.25
C ASP A 115 -25.00 5.72 -6.13
N HIS A 116 -24.43 6.84 -5.68
CA HIS A 116 -25.09 7.71 -4.70
C HIS A 116 -26.37 8.33 -5.26
N ILE A 117 -26.38 8.78 -6.52
CA ILE A 117 -27.59 9.31 -7.18
C ILE A 117 -28.69 8.23 -7.21
N LYS A 118 -28.36 7.01 -7.66
CA LYS A 118 -29.30 5.88 -7.72
C LYS A 118 -29.89 5.56 -6.33
N GLU A 119 -29.05 5.55 -5.30
CA GLU A 119 -29.49 5.33 -3.92
C GLU A 119 -30.49 6.42 -3.46
N MET A 120 -30.16 7.69 -3.72
CA MET A 120 -30.99 8.82 -3.32
C MET A 120 -32.33 8.85 -4.07
N GLU A 121 -32.36 8.47 -5.34
CA GLU A 121 -33.58 8.30 -6.12
C GLU A 121 -34.47 7.17 -5.58
N ALA A 122 -33.87 6.02 -5.25
CA ALA A 122 -34.59 4.90 -4.63
C ALA A 122 -35.22 5.30 -3.29
N LEU A 123 -34.49 6.04 -2.45
CA LEU A 123 -35.00 6.59 -1.19
C LEU A 123 -36.17 7.57 -1.41
N ARG A 124 -36.08 8.45 -2.43
CA ARG A 124 -37.17 9.37 -2.79
C ARG A 124 -38.42 8.60 -3.22
N ALA A 125 -38.29 7.61 -4.08
CA ALA A 125 -39.40 6.78 -4.54
C ALA A 125 -40.09 6.05 -3.37
N ALA A 126 -39.31 5.41 -2.50
CA ALA A 126 -39.82 4.71 -1.31
C ALA A 126 -40.56 5.65 -0.34
N ARG A 127 -40.13 6.91 -0.21
CA ARG A 127 -40.84 7.93 0.58
C ARG A 127 -42.13 8.40 -0.09
N ALA A 128 -42.14 8.53 -1.42
CA ALA A 128 -43.34 8.93 -2.16
C ALA A 128 -44.45 7.87 -2.04
N VAL A 129 -44.12 6.58 -2.13
CA VAL A 129 -45.07 5.47 -1.91
C VAL A 129 -45.66 5.53 -0.50
N ARG A 130 -44.82 5.68 0.52
CA ARG A 130 -45.27 5.82 1.92
C ARG A 130 -46.20 7.01 2.14
N LYS A 131 -45.95 8.15 1.50
CA LYS A 131 -46.82 9.33 1.57
C LYS A 131 -48.18 9.09 0.91
N ARG A 132 -48.23 8.37 -0.21
CA ARG A 132 -49.49 8.04 -0.91
C ARG A 132 -50.33 7.07 -0.10
N ALA A 133 -49.73 6.07 0.53
CA ALA A 133 -50.45 5.11 1.38
C ALA A 133 -51.01 5.71 2.68
N ARG A 134 -50.57 6.90 3.08
CA ARG A 134 -51.04 7.63 4.28
C ARG A 134 -52.10 8.69 3.95
N ARG A 135 -52.41 8.91 2.67
CA ARG A 135 -53.54 9.73 2.20
C ARG A 135 -54.71 8.82 1.88
#